data_AF-A0A5N9GWH0-F1
#
_entry.id   AF-A0A5N9GWH0-F1
#
_cell.length_a   1.000
_cell.length_b   1.000
_cell.length_c   1.000
_cell.angle_alpha   90.00
_cell.angle_beta   90.00
_cell.angle_gamma   90.00
#
_symmetry.space_group_name_H-M   'P 1'
#
loop_
_entity.id
_entity.type
_entity.pdbx_description
1 polymer ?
#
loop_
_entity_poly.entity_id
_entity_poly.type
_entity_poly.pdbx_seq_one_letter_code
_entity_poly.pdbx_strand_id
1 'polypeptide(L)'
;MMNSGLAEVLVPPRVARVRFPFGRPMGEPSNPDQSRVILEDALEILETATEPGTVVHLPYRWRRENYAQIRQDRAKARTRA
;
A
#
# COMPACT_ATOMS: atom_id res chain seq x y z
N MET A 1 -14.98 11.60 18.15
CA MET A 1 -13.51 11.52 17.98
C MET A 1 -13.15 10.10 17.59
N MET A 2 -12.81 9.83 16.33
CA MET A 2 -12.35 8.51 15.86
C MET A 2 -11.40 8.75 14.68
N ASN A 3 -10.12 8.94 14.95
CA ASN A 3 -9.07 9.03 13.92
C ASN A 3 -7.66 8.65 14.44
N SER A 4 -7.55 8.02 15.61
CA SER A 4 -6.38 7.18 15.94
C SER A 4 -6.57 5.82 15.26
N GLY A 5 -5.60 5.41 14.45
CA GLY A 5 -5.74 4.23 13.59
C GLY A 5 -5.69 2.94 14.41
N LEU A 6 -6.46 1.91 14.03
CA LEU A 6 -6.39 0.57 14.65
C LEU A 6 -4.95 0.03 14.77
N ALA A 7 -4.06 0.45 13.86
CA ALA A 7 -2.63 0.16 13.92
C ALA A 7 -1.94 0.64 15.21
N GLU A 8 -2.31 1.82 15.74
CA GLU A 8 -1.74 2.36 16.98
C GLU A 8 -2.17 1.56 18.21
N VAL A 9 -3.37 0.96 18.15
CA VAL A 9 -3.92 0.14 19.25
C VAL A 9 -3.39 -1.29 19.20
N LEU A 10 -3.34 -1.88 18.00
CA LEU A 10 -2.95 -3.28 17.81
C LEU A 10 -1.43 -3.48 17.74
N VAL A 11 -0.67 -2.41 17.48
CA VAL A 11 0.79 -2.38 17.37
C VAL A 11 1.35 -3.56 16.53
N PRO A 12 0.82 -3.80 15.32
CA PRO A 12 1.37 -4.85 14.46
C PRO A 12 2.82 -4.50 14.07
N PRO A 13 3.68 -5.48 13.79
CA PRO A 13 5.11 -5.24 13.55
C PRO A 13 5.40 -4.26 12.41
N ARG A 14 4.61 -4.27 11.34
CA ARG A 14 4.71 -3.36 10.18
C ARG A 14 3.33 -3.14 9.57
N VAL A 15 3.04 -1.93 9.08
CA VAL A 15 1.75 -1.57 8.49
C VAL A 15 1.93 -0.80 7.19
N ALA A 16 1.35 -1.32 6.12
CA ALA A 16 1.05 -0.55 4.91
C ALA A 16 -0.37 0.04 5.05
N ARG A 17 -0.47 1.35 5.30
CA ARG A 17 -1.75 2.03 5.50
C ARG A 17 -2.22 2.67 4.20
N VAL A 18 -3.39 2.27 3.72
CA VAL A 18 -4.09 2.86 2.58
C VAL A 18 -5.25 3.75 3.01
N ARG A 19 -5.61 4.73 2.17
CA ARG A 19 -6.82 5.56 2.35
C ARG A 19 -8.00 5.01 1.54
N PHE A 20 -8.30 3.73 1.76
CA PHE A 20 -9.41 3.01 1.13
C PHE A 20 -10.55 2.78 2.12
N PRO A 21 -11.78 2.46 1.65
CA PRO A 21 -12.86 2.06 2.54
C PRO A 21 -12.48 0.85 3.39
N PHE A 22 -13.04 0.80 4.60
CA PHE A 22 -12.84 -0.33 5.51
C PHE A 22 -13.21 -1.67 4.84
N GLY A 23 -12.43 -2.71 5.09
CA GLY A 23 -12.60 -4.03 4.47
C GLY A 23 -12.14 -4.14 3.02
N ARG A 24 -11.51 -3.10 2.45
CA ARG A 24 -10.99 -3.10 1.07
C ARG A 24 -9.50 -2.75 0.98
N PRO A 25 -8.61 -3.38 1.77
CA PRO A 25 -7.18 -3.03 1.78
C PRO A 25 -6.49 -3.27 0.43
N MET A 26 -6.93 -4.27 -0.32
CA MET A 26 -6.37 -4.64 -1.63
C MET A 26 -6.93 -3.83 -2.81
N GLY A 27 -7.84 -2.89 -2.56
CA GLY A 27 -8.40 -2.05 -3.60
C GLY A 27 -9.77 -2.50 -4.13
N GLU A 28 -10.04 -2.14 -5.37
CA GLU A 28 -11.32 -2.32 -6.04
C GLU A 28 -11.52 -3.73 -6.56
N PRO A 29 -12.77 -4.25 -6.53
CA PRO A 29 -13.10 -5.47 -7.25
C PRO A 29 -12.72 -5.35 -8.73
N SER A 30 -12.21 -6.45 -9.30
CA SER A 30 -11.81 -6.53 -10.71
C SER A 30 -10.69 -5.57 -11.13
N ASN A 31 -9.91 -5.06 -10.17
CA ASN A 31 -8.71 -4.25 -10.44
C ASN A 31 -7.43 -4.99 -9.96
N PRO A 32 -6.91 -5.95 -10.75
CA PRO A 32 -5.73 -6.73 -10.36
C PRO A 32 -4.45 -5.88 -10.29
N ASP A 33 -4.33 -4.83 -11.11
CA ASP A 33 -3.19 -3.94 -11.08
C ASP A 33 -3.11 -3.17 -9.76
N GLN A 34 -4.25 -2.70 -9.25
CA GLN A 34 -4.31 -2.08 -7.93
C GLN A 34 -3.86 -3.03 -6.82
N SER A 35 -4.46 -4.22 -6.76
CA SER A 35 -4.11 -5.24 -5.77
C SER A 35 -2.61 -5.52 -5.77
N ARG A 36 -2.03 -5.59 -6.98
CA ARG A 36 -0.61 -5.87 -7.15
C ARG A 36 0.28 -4.73 -6.69
N VAL A 37 -0.05 -3.48 -7.03
CA VAL A 37 0.72 -2.31 -6.55
C VAL A 37 0.71 -2.25 -5.02
N ILE A 38 -0.44 -2.47 -4.39
CA ILE A 38 -0.54 -2.47 -2.91
C ILE A 38 0.30 -3.60 -2.31
N LEU A 39 0.26 -4.80 -2.90
CA LEU A 39 1.04 -5.94 -2.42
C LEU A 39 2.54 -5.69 -2.56
N GLU A 40 2.98 -5.17 -3.71
CA GLU A 40 4.39 -4.84 -3.97
C GLU A 40 4.91 -3.84 -2.93
N ASP A 41 4.15 -2.78 -2.63
CA ASP A 41 4.55 -1.78 -1.64
C ASP A 41 4.55 -2.35 -0.22
N ALA A 42 3.60 -3.22 0.11
CA ALA A 42 3.58 -3.90 1.41
C ALA A 42 4.79 -4.83 1.59
N LEU A 43 5.20 -5.53 0.53
CA LEU A 43 6.41 -6.37 0.53
C LEU A 43 7.69 -5.52 0.62
N GLU A 44 7.74 -4.38 -0.07
CA GLU A 44 8.85 -3.44 0.07
C GLU A 44 8.99 -2.94 1.51
N ILE A 45 7.88 -2.58 2.17
CA ILE A 45 7.88 -2.20 3.59
C ILE A 45 8.35 -3.37 4.47
N LEU A 46 7.93 -4.59 4.16
CA LEU A 46 8.35 -5.79 4.88
C LEU A 46 9.89 -5.96 4.86
N GLU A 47 10.50 -5.72 3.70
CA GLU A 47 11.95 -5.87 3.50
C GLU A 47 12.76 -4.67 4.04
N THR A 48 12.19 -3.46 3.98
CA THR A 48 12.94 -2.21 4.24
C THR A 48 12.72 -1.62 5.63
N ALA A 49 11.59 -1.90 6.30
CA ALA A 49 11.31 -1.33 7.61
C ALA A 49 12.16 -1.98 8.71
N THR A 50 13.01 -1.17 9.35
CA THR A 50 13.98 -1.57 10.37
C THR A 50 13.43 -1.56 11.79
N GLU A 51 12.37 -0.80 12.06
CA GLU A 51 11.79 -0.65 13.40
C GLU A 51 10.43 -1.37 13.52
N PRO A 52 10.18 -2.13 14.61
CA PRO A 52 8.85 -2.66 14.91
C PRO A 52 7.83 -1.54 15.09
N GLY A 53 6.59 -1.77 14.65
CA GLY A 53 5.51 -0.79 14.71
C GLY A 53 5.57 0.26 13.58
N THR A 54 6.46 0.12 12.60
CA THR A 54 6.54 1.04 11.46
C THR A 54 5.22 1.09 10.69
N VAL A 55 4.62 2.27 10.61
CA VAL A 55 3.41 2.53 9.81
C VAL A 55 3.77 3.41 8.62
N VAL A 56 3.71 2.85 7.42
CA VAL A 56 3.91 3.59 6.17
C VAL A 56 2.57 3.93 5.56
N HIS A 57 2.35 5.21 5.30
CA HIS A 57 1.16 5.70 4.62
C HIS A 57 1.38 5.66 3.11
N LEU A 58 0.74 4.71 2.44
CA LEU A 58 0.79 4.62 0.98
C LEU A 58 0.10 5.85 0.35
N PRO A 59 0.62 6.37 -0.78
CA PRO A 59 0.15 7.64 -1.34
C PRO A 59 -1.25 7.55 -1.97
N TYR A 60 -1.75 6.34 -2.21
CA TYR A 60 -2.96 6.09 -2.98
C TYR A 60 -4.25 6.58 -2.30
N ARG A 61 -5.17 7.08 -3.11
CA ARG A 61 -6.55 7.38 -2.71
C ARG A 61 -7.53 6.47 -3.46
N TRP A 62 -8.64 6.13 -2.81
CA TRP A 62 -9.68 5.29 -3.40
C TRP A 62 -10.18 5.87 -4.73
N ARG A 63 -10.11 5.08 -5.82
CA ARG A 63 -10.56 5.46 -7.17
C ARG A 63 -9.90 6.71 -7.77
N ARG A 64 -8.64 7.02 -7.40
CA ARG A 64 -7.95 8.22 -7.91
C ARG A 64 -6.65 7.96 -8.67
N GLU A 65 -6.26 6.69 -8.80
CA GLU A 65 -4.97 6.33 -9.36
C GLU A 65 -5.13 5.49 -10.62
N ASN A 66 -4.19 5.61 -11.55
CA ASN A 66 -4.06 4.70 -12.68
C ASN A 66 -3.01 3.62 -12.35
N TYR A 67 -3.45 2.52 -11.77
CA TYR A 67 -2.55 1.45 -11.32
C TYR A 67 -1.86 0.71 -12.47
N ALA A 68 -2.50 0.61 -13.63
CA ALA A 68 -1.86 0.05 -14.83
C ALA A 68 -0.66 0.90 -15.26
N GLN A 69 -0.81 2.23 -15.25
CA GLN A 69 0.29 3.15 -15.56
C GLN A 69 1.42 3.04 -14.53
N ILE A 70 1.09 3.03 -13.23
CA ILE A 70 2.08 2.87 -12.15
C ILE A 70 2.94 1.61 -12.39
N ARG A 71 2.30 0.49 -12.74
CA ARG A 71 3.02 -0.76 -13.02
C ARG A 71 3.90 -0.67 -14.27
N GLN A 72 3.40 -0.04 -15.33
CA GLN A 72 4.20 0.18 -16.55
C GLN A 72 5.44 1.03 -16.25
N ASP A 73 5.29 2.07 -15.42
CA ASP A 73 6.40 2.96 -15.07
C ASP A 73 7.44 2.24 -14.21
N ARG A 74 7.01 1.42 -13.25
CA ARG A 74 7.90 0.52 -12.47
C ARG A 74 8.66 -0.46 -13.35
N ALA A 75 7.98 -1.08 -14.33
CA ALA A 75 8.62 -2.01 -15.26
C ALA A 75 9.70 -1.32 -16.11
N LYS A 76 9.39 -0.13 -16.64
CA LYS A 76 10.36 0.69 -17.39
C LYS A 76 11.57 1.08 -16.54
N ALA A 77 11.37 1.42 -15.27
CA ALA A 77 12.45 1.76 -14.35
C ALA A 77 13.40 0.57 -14.13
N ARG A 78 12.86 -0.65 -14.00
CA ARG A 78 13.66 -1.88 -13.81
C ARG A 78 14.49 -2.27 -15.02
N THR A 79 14.02 -2.00 -16.24
CA THR A 79 14.75 -2.31 -17.48
C THR A 79 15.88 -1.31 -17.78
N ARG A 80 15.88 -0.14 -17.12
CA ARG A 80 16.90 0.90 -17.31
C ARG A 80 18.09 0.77 -16.34
N ALA A 81 18.01 -0.11 -15.36
CA ALA A 81 19.08 -0.45 -14.42
C ALA A 81 19.88 -1.65 -14.95
#